data_AF-A0A6A6L1K0-F1
#
_entry.id   AF-A0A6A6L1K0-F1
#
_cell.length_a   1.000
_cell.length_b   1.000
_cell.length_c   1.000
_cell.angle_alpha   90.00
_cell.angle_beta   90.00
_cell.angle_gamma   90.00
#
_symmetry.space_group_name_H-M   'P 1'
#
loop_
_entity.id
_entity.type
_entity.pdbx_description
1 polymer ?
#
loop_
_entity_poly.entity_id
_entity_poly.type
_entity_poly.pdbx_seq_one_letter_code
_entity_poly.pdbx_strand_id
1 'polypeptide(L)'
;MLPPEFVSETKDRGMLASWCPQEQILKHPAIGGFLSHMGWNSTLDSMCGGVPMVCWPFFAEQQTNCWFACNEWGVGMEIDNDVKRDEVVKLVRELMDGKKGKEMRRQAMDWKTKAEEATRPGGSSQRNLDQLIQMGSFAFGRDDKPHAVCVPYPAQGHVNPMLKLAKMLHSNGFQITFVNTEYNHRRLLKSRGPNSLDGLPDFHFEAIPDGLPPSDANATQDIPSLCDSTSKHSLVTFRHLLSRLESSNNFPPVTCIISDACMSFTLDAAQEFGIPDVLFWTPSSCGVLAYAHYCHLIERGLTPLKDESYLTNGYLEKNIDWIPGMKNIRLRDLPSFIRTTDRNDIMLNFLAREIERTSRASAVILNTFEAFERDVLNVLSTMFPPIYTIGPLQLLVDQIPNSNLKSIGSNLWKEQPECIDWLDSKEPNSVVPDLVVGEAAMLPPEFVSETKDRGMLASWCPQEQILKHPAIGGFLSHMGWNSTLDSICGGVPMICWPFFAEQQTNCWFACNEWGVGMEIDNDVKRDEVEKLVRELMDGKKGKEMKSQAMDWRTKAEEATIPGGSSHRNSDQLVEFLQRK
;
A
#
# COMPACT_ATOMS: atom_id res chain seq x y z
N MET A 1 -7.85 29.21 13.93
CA MET A 1 -6.91 29.97 13.07
C MET A 1 -6.67 31.32 13.72
N LEU A 2 -5.41 31.77 13.78
CA LEU A 2 -5.06 33.09 14.29
C LEU A 2 -5.48 34.18 13.29
N PRO A 3 -5.85 35.40 13.72
CA PRO A 3 -6.21 36.48 12.81
C PRO A 3 -5.06 36.82 11.84
N PRO A 4 -5.34 37.15 10.56
CA PRO A 4 -4.31 37.53 9.59
C PRO A 4 -3.42 38.69 10.06
N GLU A 5 -3.99 39.64 10.82
CA GLU A 5 -3.24 40.76 11.39
C GLU A 5 -2.16 40.28 12.35
N PHE A 6 -2.45 39.25 13.17
CA PHE A 6 -1.50 38.67 14.13
C PHE A 6 -0.25 38.13 13.45
N VAL A 7 -0.43 37.38 12.35
CA VAL A 7 0.69 36.80 11.58
C VAL A 7 1.61 37.89 11.05
N SER A 8 1.03 38.99 10.55
CA SER A 8 1.77 40.13 10.03
C SER A 8 2.54 40.90 11.11
N GLU A 9 1.97 41.03 12.31
CA GLU A 9 2.56 41.75 13.45
C GLU A 9 3.67 40.97 14.17
N THR A 10 3.73 39.65 13.99
CA THR A 10 4.71 38.77 14.66
C THR A 10 5.82 38.27 13.75
N LYS A 11 5.76 38.51 12.43
CA LYS A 11 6.71 37.94 11.45
C LYS A 11 8.20 38.17 11.75
N ASP A 12 8.53 39.31 12.38
CA ASP A 12 9.91 39.69 12.70
C ASP A 12 10.34 39.26 14.12
N ARG A 13 9.42 38.67 14.90
CA ARG A 13 9.62 38.32 16.32
C ARG A 13 9.30 36.86 16.65
N GLY A 14 8.74 36.11 15.70
CA GLY A 14 8.35 34.72 15.89
C GLY A 14 8.02 34.06 14.56
N MET A 15 8.09 32.73 14.56
CA MET A 15 7.75 31.90 13.41
C MET A 15 6.41 31.20 13.69
N LEU A 16 5.50 31.24 12.72
CA LEU A 16 4.25 30.49 12.76
C LEU A 16 4.33 29.38 11.70
N ALA A 17 4.14 28.12 12.11
CA ALA A 17 4.13 26.97 11.23
C ALA A 17 2.88 26.12 11.50
N SER A 18 2.34 25.48 10.46
CA SER A 18 1.21 24.54 10.57
C SER A 18 1.59 23.23 11.25
N TRP A 19 2.87 22.85 11.14
CA TRP A 19 3.46 21.69 11.82
C TRP A 19 4.94 21.97 12.07
N CYS A 20 5.49 21.40 13.14
CA CYS A 20 6.91 21.53 13.45
C CYS A 20 7.45 20.26 14.11
N PRO A 21 8.73 19.90 13.89
CA PRO A 21 9.35 18.74 14.52
C PRO A 21 9.62 19.06 16.01
N GLN A 22 8.57 18.95 16.83
CA GLN A 22 8.54 19.38 18.24
C GLN A 22 9.75 18.88 19.03
N GLU A 23 10.09 17.59 18.92
CA GLU A 23 11.23 16.99 19.62
C GLU A 23 12.57 17.69 19.27
N GLN A 24 12.80 17.96 17.98
CA GLN A 24 14.02 18.64 17.53
C GLN A 24 14.06 20.09 18.02
N ILE A 25 12.91 20.76 18.02
CA ILE A 25 12.78 22.12 18.52
C ILE A 25 13.08 22.16 20.01
N LEU A 26 12.46 21.30 20.82
CA LEU A 26 12.66 21.27 22.27
C LEU A 26 14.09 20.90 22.66
N LYS A 27 14.84 20.21 21.80
CA LYS A 27 16.28 19.96 21.98
C LYS A 27 17.17 21.12 21.57
N HIS A 28 16.66 22.12 20.85
CA HIS A 28 17.44 23.23 20.36
C HIS A 28 17.81 24.19 21.51
N PRO A 29 19.09 24.60 21.64
CA PRO A 29 19.56 25.40 22.78
C PRO A 29 18.93 26.79 22.89
N ALA A 30 18.31 27.30 21.82
CA ALA A 30 17.59 28.57 21.84
C ALA A 30 16.21 28.49 22.51
N ILE A 31 15.67 27.30 22.79
CA ILE A 31 14.35 27.17 23.41
C ILE A 31 14.44 27.43 24.91
N GLY A 32 13.86 28.57 25.31
CA GLY A 32 13.78 28.98 26.71
C GLY A 32 12.62 28.35 27.49
N GLY A 33 11.54 27.96 26.82
CA GLY A 33 10.38 27.38 27.49
C GLY A 33 9.31 26.92 26.51
N PHE A 34 8.39 26.10 26.99
CA PHE A 34 7.36 25.48 26.16
C PHE A 34 5.96 25.76 26.71
N LEU A 35 5.10 26.39 25.91
CA LEU A 35 3.68 26.53 26.24
C LEU A 35 2.95 25.27 25.76
N SER A 36 2.37 24.51 26.69
CA SER A 36 1.76 23.21 26.41
C SER A 36 0.39 23.12 27.04
N HIS A 37 -0.53 22.42 26.36
CA HIS A 37 -1.80 22.01 26.93
C HIS A 37 -1.67 20.76 27.83
N MET A 38 -0.45 20.29 28.08
CA MET A 38 -0.14 19.19 29.01
C MET A 38 -0.60 17.79 28.57
N GLY A 39 -0.67 17.54 27.26
CA GLY A 39 -0.72 16.17 26.74
C GLY A 39 0.52 15.37 27.16
N TRP A 40 0.37 14.08 27.45
CA TRP A 40 1.44 13.26 28.05
C TRP A 40 2.73 13.25 27.22
N ASN A 41 2.63 12.98 25.91
CA ASN A 41 3.81 12.92 25.03
C ASN A 41 4.53 14.28 24.95
N SER A 42 3.78 15.39 24.86
CA SER A 42 4.38 16.73 24.83
C SER A 42 5.06 17.10 26.16
N THR A 43 4.50 16.61 27.27
CA THR A 43 5.10 16.78 28.60
C THR A 43 6.42 16.01 28.70
N LEU A 44 6.43 14.75 28.25
CA LEU A 44 7.65 13.94 28.18
C LEU A 44 8.71 14.54 27.25
N ASP A 45 8.34 15.01 26.06
CA ASP A 45 9.27 15.64 25.12
C ASP A 45 9.97 16.86 25.74
N SER A 46 9.23 17.69 26.49
CA SER A 46 9.78 18.84 27.21
C SER A 46 10.76 18.41 28.29
N MET A 47 10.44 17.36 29.06
CA MET A 47 11.34 16.81 30.09
C MET A 47 12.60 16.21 29.47
N CYS A 48 12.50 15.45 28.39
CA CYS A 48 13.63 14.92 27.62
C CYS A 48 14.44 16.03 26.93
N GLY A 49 13.82 17.14 26.57
CA GLY A 49 14.48 18.34 26.05
C GLY A 49 15.22 19.13 27.12
N GLY A 50 14.82 18.99 28.40
CA GLY A 50 15.29 19.82 29.50
C GLY A 50 14.64 21.21 29.51
N VAL A 51 13.43 21.31 28.97
CA VAL A 51 12.71 22.57 28.76
C VAL A 51 11.59 22.73 29.80
N PRO A 52 11.53 23.85 30.54
CA PRO A 52 10.45 24.13 31.47
C PRO A 52 9.18 24.59 30.72
N MET A 53 8.02 24.38 31.34
CA MET A 53 6.72 24.55 30.71
C MET A 53 5.87 25.67 31.34
N VAL A 54 5.09 26.33 30.50
CA VAL A 54 3.86 27.03 30.89
C VAL A 54 2.71 26.11 30.56
N CYS A 55 1.89 25.80 31.55
CA CYS A 55 0.88 24.75 31.50
C CYS A 55 -0.50 25.37 31.30
N TRP A 56 -1.23 24.94 30.26
CA TRP A 56 -2.57 25.43 29.96
C TRP A 56 -3.52 24.28 29.61
N PRO A 57 -3.92 23.46 30.60
CA PRO A 57 -4.71 22.25 30.36
C PRO A 57 -6.16 22.57 29.99
N PHE A 58 -6.76 21.75 29.11
CA PHE A 58 -8.14 21.91 28.67
C PHE A 58 -9.04 20.71 29.02
N PHE A 59 -8.59 19.46 28.82
CA PHE A 59 -9.41 18.26 29.02
C PHE A 59 -8.60 16.98 29.29
N ALA A 60 -9.29 15.88 29.62
CA ALA A 60 -8.71 14.56 29.88
C ALA A 60 -7.68 14.54 31.04
N GLU A 61 -6.52 13.90 30.84
CA GLU A 61 -5.46 13.78 31.85
C GLU A 61 -4.62 15.04 32.01
N GLN A 62 -4.87 16.08 31.20
CA GLN A 62 -4.04 17.28 31.13
C GLN A 62 -4.00 18.05 32.46
N GLN A 63 -5.11 18.12 33.19
CA GLN A 63 -5.16 18.76 34.51
C GLN A 63 -4.25 18.01 35.52
N THR A 64 -4.24 16.68 35.45
CA THR A 64 -3.38 15.85 36.29
C THR A 64 -1.91 16.07 35.92
N ASN A 65 -1.57 16.05 34.63
CA ASN A 65 -0.20 16.31 34.16
C ASN A 65 0.28 17.72 34.54
N CYS A 66 -0.60 18.73 34.43
CA CYS A 66 -0.35 20.10 34.88
C CYS A 66 0.00 20.14 36.37
N TRP A 67 -0.80 19.46 37.20
CA TRP A 67 -0.57 19.39 38.63
C TRP A 67 0.79 18.76 38.95
N PHE A 68 1.14 17.63 38.32
CA PHE A 68 2.45 17.01 38.52
C PHE A 68 3.60 17.91 38.05
N ALA A 69 3.47 18.55 36.88
CA ALA A 69 4.49 19.45 36.37
C ALA A 69 4.73 20.63 37.32
N CYS A 70 3.68 21.20 37.91
CA CYS A 70 3.77 22.37 38.79
C CYS A 70 4.20 22.00 40.22
N ASN A 71 3.77 20.85 40.75
CA ASN A 71 3.89 20.54 42.18
C ASN A 71 4.93 19.45 42.50
N GLU A 72 5.11 18.47 41.63
CA GLU A 72 5.97 17.30 41.90
C GLU A 72 7.29 17.36 41.12
N TRP A 73 7.21 17.62 39.81
CA TRP A 73 8.41 17.64 38.95
C TRP A 73 9.12 18.99 38.99
N GLY A 74 8.42 20.06 39.39
CA GLY A 74 8.97 21.41 39.50
C GLY A 74 9.36 22.02 38.15
N VAL A 75 8.70 21.62 37.06
CA VAL A 75 9.00 22.04 35.69
C VAL A 75 7.88 22.86 35.04
N GLY A 76 6.75 23.07 35.72
CA GLY A 76 5.57 23.76 35.19
C GLY A 76 5.15 25.03 35.94
N MET A 77 4.53 25.97 35.23
CA MET A 77 3.70 27.04 35.80
C MET A 77 2.36 27.12 35.08
N GLU A 78 1.27 26.97 35.83
CA GLU A 78 -0.08 26.96 35.29
C GLU A 78 -0.59 28.36 34.94
N ILE A 79 -1.29 28.46 33.80
CA ILE A 79 -2.10 29.62 33.42
C ILE A 79 -3.48 29.47 34.06
N ASP A 80 -4.00 30.57 34.63
CA ASP A 80 -5.36 30.63 35.15
C ASP A 80 -6.40 30.36 34.04
N ASN A 81 -7.58 29.86 34.43
CA ASN A 81 -8.71 29.66 33.51
C ASN A 81 -9.22 30.98 32.92
N ASP A 82 -9.11 32.10 33.65
CA ASP A 82 -9.42 33.45 33.16
C ASP A 82 -8.18 34.11 32.53
N VAL A 83 -7.85 33.70 31.30
CA VAL A 83 -6.60 34.09 30.63
C VAL A 83 -6.52 35.59 30.32
N LYS A 84 -5.68 36.30 31.07
CA LYS A 84 -5.38 37.73 30.84
C LYS A 84 -3.99 37.93 30.27
N ARG A 85 -3.87 38.87 29.32
CA ARG A 85 -2.59 39.23 28.66
C ARG A 85 -1.48 39.53 29.67
N ASP A 86 -1.77 40.32 30.69
CA ASP A 86 -0.76 40.75 31.67
C ASP A 86 -0.26 39.58 32.54
N GLU A 87 -1.10 38.56 32.77
CA GLU A 87 -0.73 37.35 33.50
C GLU A 87 0.17 36.45 32.66
N VAL A 88 -0.20 36.24 31.39
CA VAL A 88 0.64 35.50 30.44
C VAL A 88 2.02 36.16 30.29
N VAL A 89 2.07 37.50 30.17
CA VAL A 89 3.33 38.25 30.09
C VAL A 89 4.19 38.05 31.35
N LYS A 90 3.57 38.05 32.55
CA LYS A 90 4.29 37.79 33.80
C LYS A 90 4.85 36.37 33.85
N LEU A 91 4.06 35.36 33.48
CA LEU A 91 4.48 33.96 33.46
C LEU A 91 5.64 33.73 32.49
N VAL A 92 5.56 34.27 31.28
CA VAL A 92 6.64 34.15 30.28
C VAL A 92 7.91 34.84 30.77
N ARG A 93 7.81 36.05 31.35
CA ARG A 93 8.98 36.75 31.92
C ARG A 93 9.61 35.96 33.07
N GLU A 94 8.79 35.41 33.97
CA GLU A 94 9.28 34.61 35.10
C GLU A 94 9.92 33.30 34.64
N LEU A 95 9.39 32.67 33.59
CA LEU A 95 9.95 31.45 32.98
C LEU A 95 11.31 31.70 32.32
N MET A 96 11.43 32.82 31.58
CA MET A 96 12.62 33.14 30.80
C MET A 96 13.75 33.69 31.67
N ASP A 97 13.44 34.67 32.52
CA ASP A 97 14.46 35.47 33.24
C ASP A 97 14.36 35.37 34.77
N GLY A 98 13.20 34.94 35.27
CA GLY A 98 12.86 34.91 36.68
C GLY A 98 13.62 33.87 37.50
N LYS A 99 13.54 34.00 38.83
CA LYS A 99 14.20 33.06 39.75
C LYS A 99 13.51 31.68 39.68
N LYS A 100 12.19 31.66 39.56
CA LYS A 100 11.42 30.43 39.47
C LYS A 100 11.69 29.71 38.14
N GLY A 101 11.75 30.43 37.03
CA GLY A 101 12.11 29.86 35.72
C GLY A 101 13.52 29.25 35.68
N LYS A 102 14.51 29.89 36.31
CA LYS A 102 15.87 29.33 36.46
C LYS A 102 15.88 28.02 37.25
N GLU A 103 15.13 27.96 38.35
CA GLU A 103 15.01 26.73 39.14
C GLU A 103 14.28 25.63 38.35
N MET A 104 13.19 25.96 37.66
CA MET A 104 12.47 25.00 36.81
C MET A 104 13.36 24.45 35.69
N ARG A 105 14.23 25.26 35.09
CA ARG A 105 15.20 24.81 34.09
C ARG A 105 16.21 23.83 34.69
N ARG A 106 16.68 24.08 35.91
CA ARG A 106 17.57 23.15 36.64
C ARG A 106 16.87 21.81 36.89
N GLN A 107 15.60 21.84 37.32
CA GLN A 107 14.79 20.64 37.52
C GLN A 107 14.53 19.90 36.20
N ALA A 108 14.21 20.61 35.12
CA ALA A 108 14.01 20.03 33.81
C ALA A 108 15.27 19.34 33.28
N MET A 109 16.46 19.92 33.53
CA MET A 109 17.74 19.28 33.20
C MET A 109 18.00 18.01 34.03
N ASP A 110 17.63 17.98 35.31
CA ASP A 110 17.73 16.77 36.14
C ASP A 110 16.83 15.65 35.61
N TRP A 111 15.59 15.99 35.22
CA TRP A 111 14.66 15.05 34.58
C TRP A 111 15.16 14.55 33.23
N LYS A 112 15.78 15.41 32.43
CA LYS A 112 16.43 15.03 31.18
C LYS A 112 17.51 13.97 31.42
N THR A 113 18.41 14.19 32.39
CA THR A 113 19.45 13.22 32.74
C THR A 113 18.86 11.88 33.19
N LYS A 114 17.81 11.89 34.02
CA LYS A 114 17.09 10.67 34.43
C LYS A 114 16.45 9.94 33.25
N ALA A 115 15.88 10.68 32.28
CA ALA A 115 15.32 10.08 31.07
C ALA A 115 16.41 9.40 30.23
N GLU A 116 17.56 10.06 30.01
CA GLU A 116 18.72 9.51 29.31
C GLU A 116 19.28 8.26 30.03
N GLU A 117 19.33 8.27 31.36
CA GLU A 117 19.74 7.11 32.17
C GLU A 117 18.76 5.93 32.10
N ALA A 118 17.47 6.21 31.93
CA ALA A 118 16.45 5.18 31.79
C ALA A 118 16.50 4.50 30.42
N THR A 119 16.87 5.24 29.36
CA THR A 119 16.87 4.74 27.97
C THR A 119 18.21 4.23 27.47
N ARG A 120 19.33 4.56 28.13
CA ARG A 120 20.66 4.02 27.76
C ARG A 120 20.72 2.49 27.88
N PRO A 121 21.70 1.82 27.24
CA PRO A 121 21.91 0.38 27.42
C PRO A 121 22.00 -0.01 28.91
N GLY A 122 21.17 -0.96 29.34
CA GLY A 122 21.05 -1.39 30.73
C GLY A 122 20.16 -0.51 31.64
N GLY A 123 19.62 0.60 31.12
CA GLY A 123 18.65 1.45 31.80
C GLY A 123 17.32 0.75 32.09
N SER A 124 16.46 1.36 32.92
CA SER A 124 15.16 0.76 33.30
C SER A 124 14.22 0.56 32.11
N SER A 125 14.09 1.56 31.24
CA SER A 125 13.24 1.46 30.05
C SER A 125 13.78 0.46 29.04
N GLN A 126 15.11 0.43 28.83
CA GLN A 126 15.73 -0.57 27.96
C GLN A 126 15.52 -1.99 28.49
N ARG A 127 15.70 -2.22 29.79
CA ARG A 127 15.46 -3.54 30.40
C ARG A 127 14.01 -4.00 30.29
N ASN A 128 13.05 -3.08 30.47
CA ASN A 128 11.63 -3.42 30.30
C ASN A 128 11.31 -3.74 28.84
N LEU A 129 11.91 -3.02 27.89
CA LEU A 129 11.80 -3.33 26.46
C LEU A 129 12.43 -4.70 26.13
N ASP A 130 13.61 -4.99 26.66
CA ASP A 130 14.28 -6.28 26.48
C ASP A 130 13.45 -7.43 27.07
N GLN A 131 12.82 -7.22 28.23
CA GLN A 131 11.90 -8.20 28.83
C GLN A 131 10.66 -8.42 27.97
N LEU A 132 10.08 -7.36 27.39
CA LEU A 132 8.95 -7.48 26.47
C LEU A 132 9.34 -8.27 25.20
N ILE A 133 10.51 -7.99 24.64
CA ILE A 133 11.06 -8.72 23.49
C ILE A 133 11.30 -10.19 23.85
N GLN A 134 11.86 -10.46 25.03
CA GLN A 134 12.06 -11.83 25.52
C GLN A 134 10.73 -12.57 25.72
N MET A 135 9.71 -11.94 26.31
CA MET A 135 8.38 -12.53 26.45
C MET A 135 7.76 -12.89 25.09
N GLY A 136 7.96 -12.07 24.05
CA GLY A 136 7.57 -12.41 22.67
C GLY A 136 8.41 -13.53 22.06
N SER A 137 9.69 -13.63 22.43
CA SER A 137 10.63 -14.65 21.91
C SER A 137 10.45 -16.03 22.56
N PHE A 138 9.92 -16.10 23.79
CA PHE A 138 9.59 -17.36 24.48
C PHE A 138 8.25 -17.98 24.04
N ALA A 139 7.47 -17.30 23.20
CA ALA A 139 6.15 -17.78 22.77
C ALA A 139 6.21 -18.89 21.71
N PHE A 140 7.35 -19.07 21.02
CA PHE A 140 7.47 -20.08 19.97
C PHE A 140 8.86 -20.74 20.02
N GLY A 141 8.90 -22.04 20.31
CA GLY A 141 10.04 -22.85 19.89
C GLY A 141 10.15 -22.83 18.35
N ARG A 142 11.31 -23.21 17.79
CA ARG A 142 11.47 -23.31 16.32
C ARG A 142 10.37 -24.18 15.66
N ASP A 143 9.86 -25.17 16.41
CA ASP A 143 8.81 -26.10 15.98
C ASP A 143 7.38 -25.55 16.15
N ASP A 144 7.18 -24.39 16.79
CA ASP A 144 5.86 -23.78 17.01
C ASP A 144 5.59 -22.56 16.12
N LYS A 145 6.59 -22.10 15.35
CA LYS A 145 6.44 -20.93 14.47
C LYS A 145 5.59 -21.30 13.24
N PRO A 146 4.50 -20.57 12.93
CA PRO A 146 3.71 -20.85 11.73
C PRO A 146 4.53 -20.59 10.47
N HIS A 147 4.40 -21.48 9.48
CA HIS A 147 5.16 -21.43 8.25
C HIS A 147 4.21 -21.25 7.06
N ALA A 148 4.29 -20.09 6.41
CA ALA A 148 3.50 -19.75 5.23
C ALA A 148 4.32 -19.93 3.94
N VAL A 149 3.78 -20.70 3.00
CA VAL A 149 4.30 -20.80 1.64
C VAL A 149 3.54 -19.85 0.73
N CYS A 150 4.20 -18.81 0.22
CA CYS A 150 3.61 -17.78 -0.64
C CYS A 150 3.90 -18.07 -2.11
N VAL A 151 2.87 -18.24 -2.94
CA VAL A 151 2.99 -18.64 -4.35
C VAL A 151 2.35 -17.59 -5.28
N PRO A 152 3.09 -16.54 -5.70
CA PRO A 152 2.58 -15.56 -6.65
C PRO A 152 2.40 -16.14 -8.07
N TYR A 153 1.47 -15.58 -8.84
CA TYR A 153 1.50 -15.73 -10.30
C TYR A 153 2.73 -14.97 -10.85
N PRO A 154 3.46 -15.50 -11.84
CA PRO A 154 4.77 -15.00 -12.20
C PRO A 154 4.74 -13.75 -13.12
N ALA A 155 3.88 -12.78 -12.82
CA ALA A 155 3.86 -11.47 -13.43
C ALA A 155 4.13 -10.37 -12.39
N GLN A 156 4.78 -9.27 -12.79
CA GLN A 156 5.17 -8.16 -11.91
C GLN A 156 4.00 -7.65 -11.04
N GLY A 157 2.81 -7.51 -11.63
CA GLY A 157 1.60 -7.06 -10.95
C GLY A 157 1.07 -8.02 -9.87
N HIS A 158 1.53 -9.28 -9.86
CA HIS A 158 1.12 -10.30 -8.90
C HIS A 158 2.20 -10.56 -7.85
N VAL A 159 3.47 -10.60 -8.27
CA VAL A 159 4.63 -10.79 -7.38
C VAL A 159 4.75 -9.64 -6.37
N ASN A 160 4.56 -8.39 -6.80
CA ASN A 160 4.66 -7.22 -5.93
C ASN A 160 3.70 -7.26 -4.74
N PRO A 161 2.37 -7.37 -4.92
CA PRO A 161 1.45 -7.43 -3.80
C PRO A 161 1.63 -8.70 -2.95
N MET A 162 1.95 -9.85 -3.56
CA MET A 162 2.23 -11.07 -2.79
C MET A 162 3.47 -10.89 -1.89
N LEU A 163 4.51 -10.21 -2.35
CA LEU A 163 5.69 -9.93 -1.52
C LEU A 163 5.34 -8.99 -0.36
N LYS A 164 4.48 -7.97 -0.59
CA LYS A 164 4.01 -7.09 0.50
C LYS A 164 3.22 -7.88 1.56
N LEU A 165 2.35 -8.78 1.12
CA LEU A 165 1.64 -9.70 2.01
C LEU A 165 2.60 -10.61 2.80
N ALA A 166 3.59 -11.20 2.13
CA ALA A 166 4.59 -12.04 2.77
C ALA A 166 5.41 -11.29 3.84
N LYS A 167 5.78 -10.03 3.56
CA LYS A 167 6.46 -9.16 4.55
C LYS A 167 5.57 -8.86 5.76
N MET A 168 4.29 -8.61 5.54
CA MET A 168 3.32 -8.38 6.61
C MET A 168 3.19 -9.63 7.50
N LEU A 169 3.08 -10.81 6.91
CA LEU A 169 3.01 -12.07 7.66
C LEU A 169 4.31 -12.35 8.42
N HIS A 170 5.46 -12.12 7.78
CA HIS A 170 6.77 -12.22 8.44
C HIS A 170 6.84 -11.33 9.69
N SER A 171 6.39 -10.08 9.58
CA SER A 171 6.35 -9.15 10.72
C SER A 171 5.40 -9.60 11.84
N ASN A 172 4.44 -10.47 11.54
CA ASN A 172 3.53 -11.12 12.48
C ASN A 172 4.02 -12.49 12.97
N GLY A 173 5.32 -12.78 12.80
CA GLY A 173 5.95 -13.97 13.36
C GLY A 173 5.83 -15.23 12.51
N PHE A 174 5.45 -15.11 11.22
CA PHE A 174 5.49 -16.26 10.31
C PHE A 174 6.91 -16.49 9.80
N GLN A 175 7.27 -17.77 9.65
CA GLN A 175 8.32 -18.14 8.72
C GLN A 175 7.75 -18.12 7.30
N ILE A 176 8.49 -17.53 6.36
CA ILE A 176 8.06 -17.40 4.98
C ILE A 176 8.92 -18.26 4.06
N THR A 177 8.27 -19.02 3.18
CA THR A 177 8.86 -19.53 1.95
C THR A 177 8.16 -18.88 0.76
N PHE A 178 8.86 -18.02 0.04
CA PHE A 178 8.34 -17.33 -1.13
C PHE A 178 8.75 -18.07 -2.41
N VAL A 179 7.78 -18.58 -3.16
CA VAL A 179 8.02 -19.49 -4.29
C VAL A 179 7.96 -18.71 -5.61
N ASN A 180 9.12 -18.48 -6.21
CA ASN A 180 9.21 -17.92 -7.55
C ASN A 180 9.06 -19.02 -8.62
N THR A 181 8.80 -18.63 -9.86
CA THR A 181 9.19 -19.48 -10.99
C THR A 181 10.70 -19.40 -11.18
N GLU A 182 11.34 -20.45 -11.67
CA GLU A 182 12.77 -20.42 -12.00
C GLU A 182 13.13 -19.27 -12.96
N TYR A 183 12.23 -18.97 -13.89
CA TYR A 183 12.38 -17.84 -14.81
C TYR A 183 12.45 -16.50 -14.05
N ASN A 184 11.47 -16.19 -13.19
CA ASN A 184 11.47 -14.95 -12.42
C ASN A 184 12.57 -14.92 -11.35
N HIS A 185 12.91 -16.07 -10.75
CA HIS A 185 14.02 -16.17 -9.81
C HIS A 185 15.33 -15.70 -10.45
N ARG A 186 15.63 -16.17 -11.68
CA ARG A 186 16.80 -15.70 -12.44
C ARG A 186 16.73 -14.20 -12.78
N ARG A 187 15.55 -13.68 -13.12
CA ARG A 187 15.36 -12.24 -13.43
C ARG A 187 15.58 -11.34 -12.22
N LEU A 188 15.13 -11.75 -11.04
CA LEU A 188 15.36 -11.02 -9.80
C LEU A 188 16.86 -10.95 -9.48
N LEU A 189 17.58 -12.06 -9.59
CA LEU A 189 19.04 -12.08 -9.42
C LEU A 189 19.76 -11.17 -10.43
N LYS A 190 19.30 -11.12 -11.68
CA LYS A 190 19.89 -10.26 -12.72
C LYS A 190 19.62 -8.77 -12.47
N SER A 191 18.41 -8.41 -12.07
CA SER A 191 17.99 -7.01 -11.90
C SER A 191 18.46 -6.40 -10.58
N ARG A 192 18.49 -7.20 -9.49
CA ARG A 192 18.80 -6.74 -8.13
C ARG A 192 20.14 -7.23 -7.58
N GLY A 193 20.83 -8.11 -8.31
CA GLY A 193 22.14 -8.64 -7.93
C GLY A 193 22.09 -10.07 -7.35
N PRO A 194 23.24 -10.76 -7.28
CA PRO A 194 23.33 -12.19 -6.97
C PRO A 194 22.87 -12.56 -5.55
N ASN A 195 22.89 -11.60 -4.62
CA ASN A 195 22.54 -11.82 -3.21
C ASN A 195 21.10 -11.35 -2.89
N SER A 196 20.33 -10.94 -3.92
CA SER A 196 19.00 -10.35 -3.73
C SER A 196 17.94 -11.33 -3.21
N LEU A 197 18.22 -12.64 -3.30
CA LEU A 197 17.36 -13.73 -2.87
C LEU A 197 17.97 -14.54 -1.72
N ASP A 198 19.02 -14.04 -1.06
CA ASP A 198 19.61 -14.67 0.14
C ASP A 198 18.60 -14.75 1.29
N GLY A 199 17.60 -13.85 1.30
CA GLY A 199 16.51 -13.84 2.26
C GLY A 199 16.93 -13.37 3.66
N LEU A 200 16.18 -13.82 4.66
CA LEU A 200 16.42 -13.66 6.09
C LEU A 200 16.36 -15.05 6.75
N PRO A 201 16.82 -15.23 8.01
CA PRO A 201 16.78 -16.54 8.68
C PRO A 201 15.40 -17.22 8.72
N ASP A 202 14.33 -16.45 8.60
CA ASP A 202 12.93 -16.86 8.61
C ASP A 202 12.15 -16.34 7.37
N PHE A 203 12.86 -15.91 6.32
CA PHE A 203 12.28 -15.50 5.04
C PHE A 203 13.13 -16.08 3.91
N HIS A 204 12.65 -17.13 3.26
CA HIS A 204 13.40 -17.86 2.24
C HIS A 204 12.75 -17.75 0.87
N PHE A 205 13.57 -17.83 -0.18
CA PHE A 205 13.11 -17.90 -1.55
C PHE A 205 13.36 -19.29 -2.12
N GLU A 206 12.33 -19.88 -2.71
CA GLU A 206 12.41 -21.13 -3.45
C GLU A 206 12.02 -20.90 -4.92
N ALA A 207 12.27 -21.87 -5.77
CA ALA A 207 11.90 -21.82 -7.17
C ALA A 207 11.29 -23.14 -7.66
N ILE A 208 10.28 -23.03 -8.51
CA ILE A 208 9.71 -24.15 -9.27
C ILE A 208 9.69 -23.82 -10.77
N PRO A 209 9.77 -24.82 -11.67
CA PRO A 209 9.62 -24.56 -13.10
C PRO A 209 8.18 -24.17 -13.44
N ASP A 210 8.03 -23.26 -14.41
CA ASP A 210 6.75 -22.83 -14.97
C ASP A 210 6.25 -23.70 -16.13
N GLY A 211 7.08 -24.64 -16.60
CA GLY A 211 6.79 -25.58 -17.68
C GLY A 211 6.97 -25.00 -19.09
N LEU A 212 7.34 -23.72 -19.22
CA LEU A 212 7.59 -23.10 -20.51
C LEU A 212 9.04 -23.35 -20.98
N PRO A 213 9.28 -23.38 -22.30
CA PRO A 213 10.64 -23.44 -22.82
C PRO A 213 11.42 -22.17 -22.45
N PRO A 214 12.77 -22.24 -22.41
CA PRO A 214 13.60 -21.06 -22.21
C PRO A 214 13.24 -19.96 -23.21
N SER A 215 13.00 -18.75 -22.70
CA SER A 215 12.70 -17.54 -23.47
C SER A 215 13.70 -16.44 -23.13
N ASP A 216 13.63 -15.29 -23.83
CA ASP A 216 14.46 -14.14 -23.52
C ASP A 216 14.33 -13.77 -22.04
N ALA A 217 15.46 -13.68 -21.33
CA ALA A 217 15.52 -13.39 -19.91
C ALA A 217 15.04 -11.96 -19.55
N ASN A 218 14.87 -11.07 -20.54
CA ASN A 218 14.40 -9.71 -20.31
C ASN A 218 12.92 -9.48 -20.70
N ALA A 219 12.30 -10.40 -21.43
CA ALA A 219 10.93 -10.24 -21.92
C ALA A 219 9.89 -10.59 -20.84
N THR A 220 8.65 -10.12 -21.01
CA THR A 220 7.51 -10.68 -20.25
C THR A 220 7.07 -11.96 -20.97
N GLN A 221 6.87 -13.06 -20.22
CA GLN A 221 6.36 -14.30 -20.80
C GLN A 221 4.93 -14.11 -21.31
N ASP A 222 4.58 -14.82 -22.38
CA ASP A 222 3.23 -14.81 -22.94
C ASP A 222 2.21 -15.30 -21.89
N ILE A 223 1.27 -14.43 -21.52
CA ILE A 223 0.33 -14.66 -20.42
C ILE A 223 -0.58 -15.88 -20.66
N PRO A 224 -1.22 -16.04 -21.84
CA PRO A 224 -2.01 -17.25 -22.13
C PRO A 224 -1.18 -18.54 -22.02
N SER A 225 0.02 -18.57 -22.60
CA SER A 225 0.90 -19.75 -22.54
C SER A 225 1.29 -20.08 -21.09
N LEU A 226 1.55 -19.07 -20.27
CA LEU A 226 1.90 -19.23 -18.87
C LEU A 226 0.72 -19.76 -18.03
N CYS A 227 -0.49 -19.24 -18.25
CA CYS A 227 -1.72 -19.76 -17.65
C CYS A 227 -1.94 -21.24 -18.00
N ASP A 228 -1.82 -21.61 -19.28
CA ASP A 228 -1.99 -22.99 -19.73
C ASP A 228 -0.90 -23.93 -19.15
N SER A 229 0.36 -23.50 -19.20
CA SER A 229 1.51 -24.30 -18.74
C SER A 229 1.49 -24.56 -17.23
N THR A 230 1.32 -23.51 -16.43
CA THR A 230 1.31 -23.63 -14.96
C THR A 230 0.18 -24.54 -14.48
N SER A 231 -1.00 -24.44 -15.11
CA SER A 231 -2.14 -25.32 -14.86
C SER A 231 -1.85 -26.81 -15.05
N LYS A 232 -0.98 -27.14 -16.01
CA LYS A 232 -0.69 -28.53 -16.41
C LYS A 232 0.52 -29.11 -15.68
N HIS A 233 1.49 -28.27 -15.34
CA HIS A 233 2.82 -28.74 -14.97
C HIS A 233 3.24 -28.38 -13.54
N SER A 234 2.74 -27.28 -12.96
CA SER A 234 3.25 -26.78 -11.68
C SER A 234 2.83 -27.61 -10.47
N LEU A 235 1.74 -28.38 -10.54
CA LEU A 235 1.27 -29.20 -9.44
C LEU A 235 2.31 -30.24 -8.98
N VAL A 236 2.91 -30.96 -9.93
CA VAL A 236 3.90 -32.01 -9.62
C VAL A 236 5.14 -31.42 -8.95
N THR A 237 5.64 -30.31 -9.49
CA THR A 237 6.85 -29.66 -8.98
C THR A 237 6.61 -28.99 -7.63
N PHE A 238 5.42 -28.42 -7.42
CA PHE A 238 5.03 -27.86 -6.14
C PHE A 238 4.85 -28.92 -5.04
N ARG A 239 4.27 -30.09 -5.35
CA ARG A 239 4.23 -31.23 -4.42
C ARG A 239 5.63 -31.63 -3.96
N HIS A 240 6.59 -31.72 -4.89
CA HIS A 240 7.97 -32.05 -4.55
C HIS A 240 8.62 -30.99 -3.64
N LEU A 241 8.30 -29.72 -3.84
CA LEU A 241 8.74 -28.64 -2.96
C LEU A 241 8.16 -28.81 -1.55
N LEU A 242 6.83 -29.02 -1.41
CA LEU A 242 6.20 -29.24 -0.11
C LEU A 242 6.79 -30.44 0.62
N SER A 243 6.96 -31.60 -0.04
CA SER A 243 7.61 -32.76 0.57
C SER A 243 9.04 -32.48 1.05
N ARG A 244 9.79 -31.63 0.33
CA ARG A 244 11.14 -31.21 0.73
C ARG A 244 11.10 -30.29 1.95
N LEU A 245 10.15 -29.36 2.01
CA LEU A 245 9.98 -28.47 3.16
C LEU A 245 9.60 -29.27 4.41
N GLU A 246 8.66 -30.20 4.30
CA GLU A 246 8.21 -31.07 5.41
C GLU A 246 9.28 -32.03 5.94
N SER A 247 10.19 -32.49 5.06
CA SER A 247 11.27 -33.42 5.45
C SER A 247 12.54 -32.72 5.94
N SER A 248 12.60 -31.40 5.84
CA SER A 248 13.78 -30.61 6.18
C SER A 248 13.77 -30.20 7.66
N ASN A 249 14.83 -30.53 8.40
CA ASN A 249 15.03 -30.02 9.76
C ASN A 249 15.38 -28.52 9.81
N ASN A 250 15.53 -27.87 8.65
CA ASN A 250 15.84 -26.44 8.58
C ASN A 250 14.59 -25.56 8.70
N PHE A 251 13.40 -26.12 8.48
CA PHE A 251 12.15 -25.38 8.46
C PHE A 251 11.13 -26.01 9.42
N PRO A 252 10.23 -25.23 10.06
CA PRO A 252 9.06 -25.77 10.71
C PRO A 252 8.13 -26.39 9.65
N PRO A 253 7.22 -27.30 10.05
CA PRO A 253 6.17 -27.82 9.17
C PRO A 253 5.36 -26.68 8.55
N VAL A 254 4.98 -26.83 7.28
CA VAL A 254 4.15 -25.87 6.57
C VAL A 254 2.75 -25.86 7.20
N THR A 255 2.35 -24.71 7.72
CA THR A 255 1.05 -24.55 8.39
C THR A 255 0.00 -23.93 7.50
N CYS A 256 0.39 -23.21 6.45
CA CYS A 256 -0.55 -22.63 5.48
C CYS A 256 0.12 -22.36 4.13
N ILE A 257 -0.71 -22.33 3.09
CA ILE A 257 -0.34 -21.89 1.75
C ILE A 257 -1.13 -20.62 1.44
N ILE A 258 -0.45 -19.64 0.85
CA ILE A 258 -1.07 -18.43 0.32
C ILE A 258 -0.70 -18.35 -1.14
N SER A 259 -1.66 -18.59 -2.01
CA SER A 259 -1.44 -18.68 -3.44
C SER A 259 -2.17 -17.56 -4.16
N ASP A 260 -1.56 -17.03 -5.22
CA ASP A 260 -2.30 -16.18 -6.15
C ASP A 260 -3.45 -17.00 -6.75
N ALA A 261 -4.61 -16.39 -6.94
CA ALA A 261 -5.78 -17.11 -7.43
C ALA A 261 -5.59 -17.71 -8.84
N CYS A 262 -4.66 -17.19 -9.65
CA CYS A 262 -4.26 -17.78 -10.93
C CYS A 262 -3.31 -18.99 -10.77
N MET A 263 -2.88 -19.31 -9.55
CA MET A 263 -2.01 -20.44 -9.22
C MET A 263 -2.79 -21.52 -8.45
N SER A 264 -4.09 -21.68 -8.73
CA SER A 264 -5.00 -22.51 -7.93
C SER A 264 -4.71 -24.02 -7.98
N PHE A 265 -3.70 -24.48 -8.75
CA PHE A 265 -3.19 -25.85 -8.63
C PHE A 265 -2.69 -26.16 -7.21
N THR A 266 -2.28 -25.13 -6.48
CA THR A 266 -1.89 -25.19 -5.07
C THR A 266 -2.98 -25.78 -4.18
N LEU A 267 -4.27 -25.53 -4.49
CA LEU A 267 -5.40 -26.12 -3.77
C LEU A 267 -5.39 -27.65 -3.78
N ASP A 268 -4.97 -28.26 -4.90
CA ASP A 268 -4.90 -29.72 -5.03
C ASP A 268 -3.74 -30.28 -4.18
N ALA A 269 -2.59 -29.60 -4.17
CA ALA A 269 -1.47 -29.96 -3.30
C ALA A 269 -1.81 -29.75 -1.83
N ALA A 270 -2.46 -28.64 -1.48
CA ALA A 270 -2.87 -28.32 -0.13
C ALA A 270 -3.81 -29.38 0.45
N GLN A 271 -4.76 -29.85 -0.35
CA GLN A 271 -5.66 -30.94 0.01
C GLN A 271 -4.92 -32.26 0.28
N GLU A 272 -3.90 -32.59 -0.50
CA GLU A 272 -3.11 -33.82 -0.32
C GLU A 272 -2.26 -33.81 0.96
N PHE A 273 -1.77 -32.63 1.34
CA PHE A 273 -0.93 -32.45 2.52
C PHE A 273 -1.74 -32.09 3.77
N GLY A 274 -3.05 -31.84 3.63
CA GLY A 274 -3.92 -31.42 4.75
C GLY A 274 -3.60 -30.01 5.26
N ILE A 275 -3.14 -29.13 4.38
CA ILE A 275 -2.73 -27.75 4.70
C ILE A 275 -3.82 -26.79 4.23
N PRO A 276 -4.21 -25.76 5.02
CA PRO A 276 -5.12 -24.73 4.54
C PRO A 276 -4.46 -23.87 3.46
N ASP A 277 -5.18 -23.67 2.35
CA ASP A 277 -4.79 -22.78 1.25
C ASP A 277 -5.72 -21.58 1.18
N VAL A 278 -5.14 -20.39 1.17
CA VAL A 278 -5.82 -19.10 1.08
C VAL A 278 -5.48 -18.47 -0.26
N LEU A 279 -6.51 -18.17 -1.07
CA LEU A 279 -6.31 -17.54 -2.37
C LEU A 279 -6.22 -16.03 -2.24
N PHE A 280 -5.19 -15.44 -2.84
CA PHE A 280 -5.04 -14.01 -2.99
C PHE A 280 -5.41 -13.58 -4.41
N TRP A 281 -6.54 -12.89 -4.55
CA TRP A 281 -6.92 -12.22 -5.79
C TRP A 281 -6.24 -10.84 -5.83
N THR A 282 -5.27 -10.72 -6.74
CA THR A 282 -4.49 -9.50 -6.99
C THR A 282 -5.17 -8.47 -7.91
N PRO A 283 -6.19 -8.81 -8.74
CA PRO A 283 -7.05 -7.81 -9.38
C PRO A 283 -7.91 -7.03 -8.37
N SER A 284 -8.61 -5.99 -8.87
CA SER A 284 -9.61 -5.25 -8.10
C SER A 284 -10.79 -6.13 -7.71
N SER A 285 -11.51 -5.77 -6.63
CA SER A 285 -12.71 -6.53 -6.25
C SER A 285 -13.77 -6.45 -7.33
N CYS A 286 -13.91 -5.30 -8.01
CA CYS A 286 -14.80 -5.17 -9.15
C CYS A 286 -14.37 -6.06 -10.33
N GLY A 287 -13.07 -6.19 -10.60
CA GLY A 287 -12.55 -7.15 -11.57
C GLY A 287 -12.89 -8.60 -11.19
N VAL A 288 -12.66 -8.98 -9.94
CA VAL A 288 -13.00 -10.32 -9.42
C VAL A 288 -14.50 -10.61 -9.55
N LEU A 289 -15.36 -9.66 -9.21
CA LEU A 289 -16.81 -9.82 -9.36
C LEU A 289 -17.20 -9.98 -10.84
N ALA A 290 -16.55 -9.26 -11.75
CA ALA A 290 -16.81 -9.43 -13.17
C ALA A 290 -16.37 -10.82 -13.67
N TYR A 291 -15.20 -11.30 -13.23
CA TYR A 291 -14.74 -12.67 -13.48
C TYR A 291 -15.71 -13.71 -12.90
N ALA A 292 -16.28 -13.44 -11.72
CA ALA A 292 -17.28 -14.30 -11.07
C ALA A 292 -18.56 -14.52 -11.90
N HIS A 293 -18.83 -13.63 -12.87
CA HIS A 293 -19.96 -13.73 -13.78
C HIS A 293 -19.62 -14.26 -15.18
N TYR A 294 -18.39 -14.72 -15.44
CA TYR A 294 -18.01 -15.29 -16.73
C TYR A 294 -18.91 -16.45 -17.17
N CYS A 295 -19.19 -17.42 -16.30
CA CYS A 295 -20.09 -18.54 -16.63
C CYS A 295 -21.49 -18.04 -17.02
N HIS A 296 -22.02 -17.04 -16.31
CA HIS A 296 -23.31 -16.44 -16.63
C HIS A 296 -23.31 -15.69 -17.97
N LEU A 297 -22.21 -15.03 -18.33
CA LEU A 297 -22.04 -14.40 -19.66
C LEU A 297 -22.06 -15.44 -20.78
N ILE A 298 -21.41 -16.60 -20.55
CA ILE A 298 -21.38 -17.72 -21.49
C ILE A 298 -22.77 -18.36 -21.64
N GLU A 299 -23.43 -18.68 -20.53
CA GLU A 299 -24.78 -19.27 -20.51
C GLU A 299 -25.82 -18.38 -21.20
N ARG A 300 -25.68 -17.07 -21.08
CA ARG A 300 -26.56 -16.07 -21.72
C ARG A 300 -26.19 -15.80 -23.18
N GLY A 301 -25.15 -16.44 -23.73
CA GLY A 301 -24.69 -16.26 -25.10
C GLY A 301 -24.16 -14.85 -25.39
N LEU A 302 -23.58 -14.18 -24.38
CA LEU A 302 -22.93 -12.87 -24.52
C LEU A 302 -21.45 -13.00 -24.90
N THR A 303 -20.83 -14.14 -24.57
CA THR A 303 -19.47 -14.52 -24.96
C THR A 303 -19.39 -16.05 -25.13
N PRO A 304 -18.53 -16.60 -26.02
CA PRO A 304 -17.78 -15.91 -27.06
C PRO A 304 -18.68 -15.17 -28.06
N LEU A 305 -18.12 -14.14 -28.68
CA LEU A 305 -18.75 -13.37 -29.75
C LEU A 305 -18.96 -14.26 -30.99
N LYS A 306 -19.99 -13.96 -31.79
CA LYS A 306 -20.29 -14.76 -32.98
C LYS A 306 -19.24 -14.58 -34.08
N ASP A 307 -18.75 -13.35 -34.23
CA ASP A 307 -17.76 -12.95 -35.22
C ASP A 307 -17.17 -11.57 -34.81
N GLU A 308 -16.09 -11.16 -35.48
CA GLU A 308 -15.35 -9.93 -35.18
C GLU A 308 -16.17 -8.64 -35.35
N SER A 309 -17.29 -8.66 -36.11
CA SER A 309 -18.11 -7.45 -36.28
C SER A 309 -18.69 -6.96 -34.96
N TYR A 310 -18.82 -7.83 -33.96
CA TYR A 310 -19.33 -7.51 -32.62
C TYR A 310 -18.42 -6.55 -31.86
N LEU A 311 -17.15 -6.43 -32.26
CA LEU A 311 -16.20 -5.47 -31.67
C LEU A 311 -16.46 -4.02 -32.13
N THR A 312 -17.12 -3.82 -33.27
CA THR A 312 -17.28 -2.48 -33.88
C THR A 312 -18.73 -2.12 -34.20
N ASN A 313 -19.67 -3.07 -34.19
CA ASN A 313 -21.07 -2.85 -34.55
C ASN A 313 -21.94 -2.30 -33.39
N GLY A 314 -21.33 -1.91 -32.27
CA GLY A 314 -22.03 -1.42 -31.08
C GLY A 314 -22.55 -2.51 -30.14
N TYR A 315 -22.33 -3.79 -30.40
CA TYR A 315 -22.79 -4.87 -29.52
C TYR A 315 -22.23 -4.76 -28.09
N LEU A 316 -20.97 -4.33 -27.95
CA LEU A 316 -20.34 -4.14 -26.65
C LEU A 316 -20.96 -2.98 -25.82
N GLU A 317 -21.83 -2.16 -26.41
CA GLU A 317 -22.59 -1.11 -25.71
C GLU A 317 -23.78 -1.65 -24.90
N LYS A 318 -24.07 -2.94 -25.04
CA LYS A 318 -25.17 -3.58 -24.32
C LYS A 318 -24.99 -3.44 -22.81
N ASN A 319 -25.99 -2.86 -22.16
CA ASN A 319 -26.06 -2.75 -20.71
C ASN A 319 -26.22 -4.13 -20.05
N ILE A 320 -25.51 -4.34 -18.95
CA ILE A 320 -25.52 -5.53 -18.10
C ILE A 320 -26.10 -5.12 -16.74
N ASP A 321 -27.42 -5.22 -16.61
CA ASP A 321 -28.18 -4.76 -15.45
C ASP A 321 -28.44 -5.84 -14.39
N TRP A 322 -27.97 -7.06 -14.63
CA TRP A 322 -28.26 -8.23 -13.80
C TRP A 322 -27.08 -8.64 -12.89
N ILE A 323 -25.94 -7.95 -12.95
CA ILE A 323 -24.81 -8.16 -12.02
C ILE A 323 -25.02 -7.27 -10.78
N PRO A 324 -25.32 -7.85 -9.60
CA PRO A 324 -25.43 -7.06 -8.38
C PRO A 324 -24.11 -6.35 -8.09
N GLY A 325 -24.15 -5.08 -7.66
CA GLY A 325 -22.93 -4.29 -7.39
C GLY A 325 -22.29 -3.62 -8.62
N MET A 326 -22.82 -3.83 -9.84
CA MET A 326 -22.34 -3.18 -11.07
C MET A 326 -23.50 -2.56 -11.88
N LYS A 327 -24.05 -1.46 -11.37
CA LYS A 327 -25.22 -0.82 -12.00
C LYS A 327 -24.80 -0.10 -13.29
N ASN A 328 -25.53 -0.33 -14.38
CA ASN A 328 -25.32 0.32 -15.69
C ASN A 328 -23.96 0.02 -16.35
N ILE A 329 -23.27 -1.04 -15.95
CA ILE A 329 -22.04 -1.47 -16.61
C ILE A 329 -22.37 -2.00 -18.00
N ARG A 330 -21.56 -1.69 -19.01
CA ARG A 330 -21.74 -2.22 -20.38
C ARG A 330 -20.85 -3.43 -20.59
N LEU A 331 -21.17 -4.23 -21.60
CA LEU A 331 -20.35 -5.38 -21.96
C LEU A 331 -18.89 -5.00 -22.29
N ARG A 332 -18.65 -3.80 -22.85
CA ARG A 332 -17.28 -3.27 -23.04
C ARG A 332 -16.55 -2.97 -21.74
N ASP A 333 -17.25 -2.64 -20.67
CA ASP A 333 -16.63 -2.26 -19.41
C ASP A 333 -16.24 -3.51 -18.58
N LEU A 334 -16.75 -4.69 -18.95
CA LEU A 334 -16.33 -5.97 -18.36
C LEU A 334 -14.95 -6.40 -18.88
N PRO A 335 -14.26 -7.32 -18.17
CA PRO A 335 -12.89 -7.65 -18.50
C PRO A 335 -12.74 -8.17 -19.94
N SER A 336 -11.69 -7.69 -20.62
CA SER A 336 -11.60 -7.81 -22.09
C SER A 336 -11.49 -9.24 -22.62
N PHE A 337 -11.17 -10.24 -21.78
CA PHE A 337 -11.04 -11.63 -22.21
C PHE A 337 -12.35 -12.25 -22.70
N ILE A 338 -13.49 -11.63 -22.41
CA ILE A 338 -14.79 -12.04 -22.99
C ILE A 338 -14.95 -11.63 -24.46
N ARG A 339 -14.04 -10.81 -25.00
CA ARG A 339 -14.11 -10.27 -26.38
C ARG A 339 -13.45 -11.21 -27.39
N THR A 340 -13.63 -12.50 -27.21
CA THR A 340 -13.10 -13.57 -28.07
C THR A 340 -14.22 -14.18 -28.91
N THR A 341 -13.89 -14.70 -30.10
CA THR A 341 -14.81 -15.53 -30.90
C THR A 341 -14.57 -17.02 -30.69
N ASP A 342 -13.48 -17.39 -30.01
CA ASP A 342 -13.11 -18.78 -29.78
C ASP A 342 -13.75 -19.31 -28.48
N ARG A 343 -14.42 -20.45 -28.58
CA ARG A 343 -14.98 -21.16 -27.41
C ARG A 343 -13.90 -21.82 -26.57
N ASN A 344 -12.75 -22.14 -27.16
CA ASN A 344 -11.60 -22.72 -26.49
C ASN A 344 -10.55 -21.67 -26.13
N ASP A 345 -10.92 -20.38 -26.13
CA ASP A 345 -10.01 -19.29 -25.74
C ASP A 345 -9.40 -19.57 -24.37
N ILE A 346 -8.08 -19.52 -24.29
CA ILE A 346 -7.33 -19.92 -23.10
C ILE A 346 -7.71 -19.01 -21.93
N MET A 347 -7.77 -17.70 -22.13
CA MET A 347 -7.97 -16.74 -21.04
C MET A 347 -9.40 -16.76 -20.52
N LEU A 348 -10.39 -16.86 -21.41
CA LEU A 348 -11.80 -16.98 -21.03
C LEU A 348 -12.02 -18.23 -20.16
N ASN A 349 -11.55 -19.40 -20.63
CA ASN A 349 -11.74 -20.67 -19.94
C ASN A 349 -10.91 -20.78 -18.65
N PHE A 350 -9.67 -20.26 -18.66
CA PHE A 350 -8.80 -20.25 -17.50
C PHE A 350 -9.44 -19.45 -16.36
N LEU A 351 -9.85 -18.21 -16.60
CA LEU A 351 -10.44 -17.37 -15.54
C LEU A 351 -11.78 -17.89 -15.03
N ALA A 352 -12.62 -18.44 -15.91
CA ALA A 352 -13.86 -19.11 -15.49
C ALA A 352 -13.57 -20.27 -14.52
N ARG A 353 -12.53 -21.07 -14.81
CA ARG A 353 -12.08 -22.17 -13.95
C ARG A 353 -11.49 -21.68 -12.63
N GLU A 354 -10.61 -20.68 -12.64
CA GLU A 354 -9.98 -20.18 -11.40
C GLU A 354 -11.01 -19.57 -10.43
N ILE A 355 -12.02 -18.88 -10.98
CA ILE A 355 -13.16 -18.38 -10.21
C ILE A 355 -13.95 -19.52 -9.58
N GLU A 356 -14.29 -20.57 -10.33
CA GLU A 356 -15.02 -21.72 -9.80
C GLU A 356 -14.23 -22.38 -8.65
N ARG A 357 -12.92 -22.52 -8.83
CA ARG A 357 -12.00 -23.11 -7.85
C ARG A 357 -11.86 -22.27 -6.58
N THR A 358 -12.16 -20.97 -6.63
CA THR A 358 -12.11 -20.10 -5.44
C THR A 358 -13.00 -20.58 -4.30
N SER A 359 -14.11 -21.28 -4.61
CA SER A 359 -14.98 -21.91 -3.61
C SER A 359 -14.31 -22.98 -2.74
N ARG A 360 -13.18 -23.54 -3.19
CA ARG A 360 -12.40 -24.56 -2.46
C ARG A 360 -11.37 -23.96 -1.50
N ALA A 361 -11.13 -22.65 -1.57
CA ALA A 361 -10.18 -21.97 -0.71
C ALA A 361 -10.65 -21.96 0.75
N SER A 362 -9.70 -21.93 1.68
CA SER A 362 -10.01 -21.78 3.11
C SER A 362 -10.48 -20.36 3.44
N ALA A 363 -9.94 -19.38 2.70
CA ALA A 363 -10.32 -17.98 2.73
C ALA A 363 -9.85 -17.30 1.43
N VAL A 364 -10.32 -16.07 1.21
CA VAL A 364 -9.91 -15.22 0.10
C VAL A 364 -9.33 -13.92 0.63
N ILE A 365 -8.22 -13.47 0.04
CA ILE A 365 -7.61 -12.19 0.32
C ILE A 365 -7.87 -11.24 -0.86
N LEU A 366 -8.23 -10.00 -0.56
CA LEU A 366 -8.33 -8.92 -1.54
C LEU A 366 -7.49 -7.73 -1.07
N ASN A 367 -6.66 -7.20 -1.97
CA ASN A 367 -5.92 -5.96 -1.73
C ASN A 367 -6.85 -4.77 -2.02
N THR A 368 -7.82 -4.53 -1.13
CA THR A 368 -8.74 -3.39 -1.15
C THR A 368 -9.14 -3.04 0.28
N PHE A 369 -9.93 -1.98 0.46
CA PHE A 369 -10.53 -1.65 1.76
C PHE A 369 -12.05 -1.49 1.64
N GLU A 370 -12.77 -1.83 2.72
CA GLU A 370 -14.23 -1.94 2.74
C GLU A 370 -14.94 -0.70 2.19
N ALA A 371 -14.49 0.50 2.58
CA ALA A 371 -15.14 1.74 2.18
C ALA A 371 -15.03 2.03 0.67
N PHE A 372 -14.05 1.44 -0.03
CA PHE A 372 -13.78 1.73 -1.45
C PHE A 372 -14.66 0.92 -2.41
N GLU A 373 -14.87 -0.36 -2.09
CA GLU A 373 -15.59 -1.31 -2.95
C GLU A 373 -16.75 -2.00 -2.22
N ARG A 374 -17.38 -1.34 -1.24
CA ARG A 374 -18.40 -1.92 -0.34
C ARG A 374 -19.48 -2.74 -1.06
N ASP A 375 -20.12 -2.18 -2.07
CA ASP A 375 -21.24 -2.85 -2.75
C ASP A 375 -20.79 -4.12 -3.47
N VAL A 376 -19.60 -4.08 -4.08
CA VAL A 376 -18.97 -5.23 -4.74
C VAL A 376 -18.58 -6.29 -3.72
N LEU A 377 -17.95 -5.89 -2.61
CA LEU A 377 -17.52 -6.77 -1.53
C LEU A 377 -18.70 -7.48 -0.87
N ASN A 378 -19.82 -6.79 -0.67
CA ASN A 378 -21.05 -7.38 -0.15
C ASN A 378 -21.53 -8.54 -1.03
N VAL A 379 -21.47 -8.39 -2.36
CA VAL A 379 -21.86 -9.44 -3.30
C VAL A 379 -20.86 -10.59 -3.26
N LEU A 380 -19.56 -10.31 -3.36
CA LEU A 380 -18.50 -11.32 -3.31
C LEU A 380 -18.56 -12.18 -2.05
N SER A 381 -18.89 -11.57 -0.90
CA SER A 381 -19.02 -12.28 0.39
C SER A 381 -20.13 -13.35 0.41
N THR A 382 -21.10 -13.26 -0.51
CA THR A 382 -22.15 -14.28 -0.67
C THR A 382 -21.75 -15.42 -1.61
N MET A 383 -20.67 -15.23 -2.39
CA MET A 383 -20.24 -16.17 -3.44
C MET A 383 -19.03 -17.00 -3.01
N PHE A 384 -18.16 -16.44 -2.17
CA PHE A 384 -16.87 -17.03 -1.83
C PHE A 384 -16.74 -17.34 -0.33
N PRO A 385 -15.73 -18.17 0.05
CA PRO A 385 -15.32 -18.33 1.44
C PRO A 385 -14.99 -17.00 2.11
N PRO A 386 -14.73 -16.97 3.44
CA PRO A 386 -14.43 -15.73 4.16
C PRO A 386 -13.41 -14.84 3.43
N ILE A 387 -13.82 -13.58 3.18
CA ILE A 387 -13.01 -12.61 2.45
C ILE A 387 -12.34 -11.66 3.45
N TYR A 388 -11.02 -11.54 3.37
CA TYR A 388 -10.22 -10.57 4.12
C TYR A 388 -9.77 -9.45 3.18
N THR A 389 -10.35 -8.25 3.37
CA THR A 389 -9.89 -7.05 2.66
C THR A 389 -8.77 -6.40 3.45
N ILE A 390 -7.54 -6.54 2.97
CA ILE A 390 -6.30 -6.13 3.66
C ILE A 390 -5.49 -5.12 2.84
N GLY A 391 -6.18 -4.29 2.05
CA GLY A 391 -5.58 -3.24 1.25
C GLY A 391 -5.74 -1.85 1.87
N PRO A 392 -5.00 -0.85 1.38
CA PRO A 392 -3.87 -1.00 0.48
C PRO A 392 -2.66 -1.60 1.21
N LEU A 393 -2.13 -2.72 0.72
CA LEU A 393 -1.02 -3.45 1.36
C LEU A 393 0.21 -2.58 1.57
N GLN A 394 0.43 -1.58 0.70
CA GLN A 394 1.55 -0.66 0.84
C GLN A 394 1.48 0.13 2.15
N LEU A 395 0.32 0.66 2.51
CA LEU A 395 0.16 1.46 3.73
C LEU A 395 0.30 0.61 5.00
N LEU A 396 -0.09 -0.68 4.94
CA LEU A 396 0.15 -1.63 6.04
C LEU A 396 1.64 -1.95 6.18
N VAL A 397 2.34 -2.19 5.07
CA VAL A 397 3.78 -2.49 5.08
C VAL A 397 4.61 -1.27 5.49
N ASP A 398 4.21 -0.05 5.11
CA ASP A 398 4.87 1.21 5.50
C ASP A 398 4.86 1.43 7.02
N GLN A 399 3.92 0.81 7.75
CA GLN A 399 3.83 0.87 9.21
C GLN A 399 4.72 -0.15 9.92
N ILE A 400 5.28 -1.13 9.21
CA ILE A 400 6.19 -2.11 9.80
C ILE A 400 7.49 -1.38 10.21
N PRO A 401 7.90 -1.43 11.50
CA PRO A 401 9.11 -0.75 11.97
C PRO A 401 10.33 -1.12 11.13
N ASN A 402 11.27 -0.17 10.97
CA ASN A 402 12.50 -0.31 10.19
C ASN A 402 13.19 -1.66 10.44
N SER A 403 12.89 -2.62 9.57
CA SER A 403 13.34 -4.00 9.63
C SER A 403 14.21 -4.29 8.41
N ASN A 404 14.99 -5.37 8.50
CA ASN A 404 15.76 -5.88 7.37
C ASN A 404 14.88 -6.20 6.15
N LEU A 405 13.55 -6.19 6.27
CA LEU A 405 12.59 -6.40 5.17
C LEU A 405 12.65 -5.34 4.07
N LYS A 406 13.24 -4.16 4.32
CA LYS A 406 13.43 -3.14 3.28
C LYS A 406 14.44 -3.56 2.20
N SER A 407 15.37 -4.48 2.50
CA SER A 407 16.33 -5.00 1.51
C SER A 407 15.68 -5.97 0.52
N ILE A 408 14.64 -6.69 0.97
CA ILE A 408 13.87 -7.62 0.14
C ILE A 408 13.01 -6.82 -0.84
N GLY A 409 13.14 -7.05 -2.14
CA GLY A 409 12.32 -6.37 -3.15
C GLY A 409 11.94 -7.30 -4.30
N SER A 410 10.87 -6.95 -5.01
CA SER A 410 10.23 -7.78 -6.05
C SER A 410 10.35 -7.21 -7.47
N ASN A 411 11.01 -6.06 -7.65
CA ASN A 411 11.10 -5.43 -8.97
C ASN A 411 11.94 -6.29 -9.91
N LEU A 412 11.32 -6.74 -11.02
CA LEU A 412 11.99 -7.45 -12.11
C LEU A 412 12.85 -6.52 -13.00
N TRP A 413 12.73 -5.21 -12.81
CA TRP A 413 13.42 -4.15 -13.53
C TRP A 413 14.27 -3.30 -12.60
N LYS A 414 15.36 -2.73 -13.12
CA LYS A 414 16.23 -1.84 -12.34
C LYS A 414 15.60 -0.44 -12.27
N GLU A 415 15.31 0.01 -11.05
CA GLU A 415 14.77 1.35 -10.81
C GLU A 415 15.83 2.44 -11.07
N GLN A 416 15.37 3.60 -11.53
CA GLN A 416 16.17 4.81 -11.72
C GLN A 416 15.80 5.83 -10.64
N PRO A 417 16.57 5.94 -9.54
CA PRO A 417 16.26 6.85 -8.43
C PRO A 417 16.32 8.33 -8.84
N GLU A 418 17.03 8.66 -9.92
CA GLU A 418 17.17 10.02 -10.47
C GLU A 418 15.81 10.65 -10.83
N CYS A 419 14.77 9.83 -10.96
CA CYS A 419 13.39 10.28 -11.15
C CYS A 419 12.91 11.19 -10.01
N ILE A 420 13.31 10.89 -8.77
CA ILE A 420 12.91 11.68 -7.60
C ILE A 420 13.64 13.02 -7.60
N ASP A 421 14.95 13.02 -7.85
CA ASP A 421 15.75 14.24 -7.97
C ASP A 421 15.22 15.18 -9.06
N TRP A 422 14.74 14.62 -10.18
CA TRP A 422 14.11 15.40 -11.23
C TRP A 422 12.77 16.00 -10.80
N LEU A 423 11.96 15.26 -10.04
CA LEU A 423 10.67 15.73 -9.51
C LEU A 423 10.84 16.83 -8.46
N ASP A 424 11.90 16.78 -7.64
CA ASP A 424 12.24 17.84 -6.67
C ASP A 424 12.50 19.19 -7.35
N SER A 425 12.87 19.18 -8.64
CA SER A 425 13.08 20.40 -9.44
C SER A 425 11.78 21.01 -10.01
N LYS A 426 10.62 20.40 -9.78
CA LYS A 426 9.34 20.79 -10.40
C LYS A 426 8.39 21.44 -9.40
N GLU A 427 7.56 22.35 -9.92
CA GLU A 427 6.51 22.98 -9.13
C GLU A 427 5.45 21.96 -8.67
N PRO A 428 4.81 22.15 -7.50
CA PRO A 428 3.73 21.29 -7.05
C PRO A 428 2.59 21.18 -8.08
N ASN A 429 2.03 19.97 -8.23
CA ASN A 429 0.97 19.64 -9.18
C ASN A 429 1.23 20.06 -10.64
N SER A 430 2.47 19.96 -11.12
CA SER A 430 2.86 20.37 -12.50
C SER A 430 3.21 19.20 -13.42
N VAL A 431 3.35 17.99 -12.90
CA VAL A 431 3.81 16.80 -13.64
C VAL A 431 2.69 15.77 -13.77
N VAL A 432 2.60 15.16 -14.96
CA VAL A 432 1.77 13.97 -15.25
C VAL A 432 2.72 12.83 -15.64
N PRO A 433 2.88 11.79 -14.81
CA PRO A 433 3.61 10.59 -15.19
C PRO A 433 2.74 9.70 -16.08
N ASP A 434 3.42 8.88 -16.87
CA ASP A 434 2.83 7.86 -17.74
C ASP A 434 3.67 6.58 -17.64
N LEU A 435 3.03 5.42 -17.78
CA LEU A 435 3.68 4.14 -17.94
C LEU A 435 3.64 3.73 -19.41
N VAL A 436 4.73 3.98 -20.14
CA VAL A 436 4.89 3.48 -21.50
C VAL A 436 5.15 1.97 -21.44
N VAL A 437 4.18 1.17 -21.88
CA VAL A 437 4.29 -0.30 -21.86
C VAL A 437 5.15 -0.79 -23.03
N GLY A 438 6.24 -1.49 -22.69
CA GLY A 438 7.06 -2.29 -23.61
C GLY A 438 8.43 -1.67 -23.96
N GLU A 439 9.45 -2.51 -24.10
CA GLU A 439 10.80 -2.14 -24.55
C GLU A 439 10.85 -1.56 -25.99
N ALA A 440 9.72 -1.58 -26.71
CA ALA A 440 9.62 -1.26 -28.13
C ALA A 440 8.90 0.06 -28.48
N ALA A 441 8.39 0.80 -27.50
CA ALA A 441 7.95 2.18 -27.75
C ALA A 441 9.17 3.10 -27.79
N MET A 442 10.03 2.91 -28.80
CA MET A 442 11.03 3.91 -29.16
C MET A 442 10.27 5.14 -29.63
N LEU A 443 9.98 6.04 -28.69
CA LEU A 443 9.50 7.38 -29.02
C LEU A 443 10.45 7.98 -30.05
N PRO A 444 9.95 8.67 -31.09
CA PRO A 444 10.80 9.24 -32.12
C PRO A 444 11.95 10.04 -31.49
N PRO A 445 13.21 9.89 -31.95
CA PRO A 445 14.34 10.64 -31.39
C PRO A 445 14.10 12.15 -31.35
N GLU A 446 13.35 12.66 -32.34
CA GLU A 446 12.90 14.05 -32.41
C GLU A 446 12.01 14.40 -31.22
N PHE A 447 11.04 13.54 -30.86
CA PHE A 447 10.17 13.73 -29.70
C PHE A 447 10.98 13.77 -28.40
N VAL A 448 11.93 12.85 -28.23
CA VAL A 448 12.80 12.82 -27.04
C VAL A 448 13.60 14.12 -26.93
N SER A 449 14.21 14.56 -28.04
CA SER A 449 14.99 15.80 -28.09
C SER A 449 14.13 17.04 -27.82
N GLU A 450 12.94 17.12 -28.39
CA GLU A 450 12.01 18.25 -28.23
C GLU A 450 11.39 18.35 -26.82
N THR A 451 11.35 17.24 -26.08
CA THR A 451 10.74 17.17 -24.74
C THR A 451 11.74 17.17 -23.59
N LYS A 452 13.05 17.05 -23.85
CA LYS A 452 14.10 16.86 -22.83
C LYS A 452 14.10 17.88 -21.68
N ASP A 453 13.70 19.12 -21.93
CA ASP A 453 13.72 20.20 -20.92
C ASP A 453 12.44 20.23 -20.06
N ARG A 454 11.40 19.47 -20.47
CA ARG A 454 10.06 19.49 -19.89
C ARG A 454 9.48 18.10 -19.56
N GLY A 455 10.23 17.04 -19.82
CA GLY A 455 9.85 15.66 -19.54
C GLY A 455 11.08 14.81 -19.24
N MET A 456 10.85 13.66 -18.63
CA MET A 456 11.89 12.68 -18.33
C MET A 456 11.39 11.30 -18.79
N LEU A 457 12.26 10.58 -19.49
CA LEU A 457 12.02 9.20 -19.88
C LEU A 457 12.94 8.30 -19.07
N ALA A 458 12.33 7.35 -18.36
CA ALA A 458 13.01 6.41 -17.50
C ALA A 458 12.58 4.99 -17.87
N SER A 459 13.51 4.04 -17.77
CA SER A 459 13.21 2.62 -18.08
C SER A 459 12.33 1.99 -17.00
N TRP A 460 12.48 2.44 -15.75
CA TRP A 460 11.64 2.02 -14.63
C TRP A 460 11.77 3.01 -13.47
N CYS A 461 10.65 3.34 -12.84
CA CYS A 461 10.58 4.33 -11.78
C CYS A 461 10.08 3.73 -10.46
N PRO A 462 10.46 4.30 -9.30
CA PRO A 462 9.82 3.99 -8.02
C PRO A 462 8.41 4.61 -7.96
N GLN A 463 7.46 4.05 -8.71
CA GLN A 463 6.13 4.61 -8.98
C GLN A 463 5.40 5.06 -7.71
N GLU A 464 5.46 4.27 -6.65
CA GLU A 464 4.80 4.58 -5.37
C GLU A 464 5.34 5.87 -4.74
N GLN A 465 6.65 6.14 -4.87
CA GLN A 465 7.26 7.38 -4.41
C GLN A 465 6.89 8.54 -5.33
N ILE A 466 6.87 8.29 -6.64
CA ILE A 466 6.45 9.30 -7.64
C ILE A 466 5.02 9.76 -7.34
N LEU A 467 4.06 8.85 -7.19
CA LEU A 467 2.65 9.20 -7.00
C LEU A 467 2.38 9.87 -5.64
N LYS A 468 3.27 9.71 -4.66
CA LYS A 468 3.23 10.45 -3.39
C LYS A 468 3.93 11.83 -3.48
N HIS A 469 4.66 12.12 -4.56
CA HIS A 469 5.45 13.33 -4.70
C HIS A 469 4.57 14.57 -4.98
N PRO A 470 4.77 15.71 -4.29
CA PRO A 470 3.93 16.91 -4.45
C PRO A 470 3.88 17.49 -5.86
N ALA A 471 4.89 17.25 -6.68
CA ALA A 471 4.92 17.71 -8.08
C ALA A 471 3.89 17.00 -8.98
N ILE A 472 3.35 15.84 -8.59
CA ILE A 472 2.40 15.10 -9.42
C ILE A 472 0.99 15.72 -9.32
N GLY A 473 0.49 16.23 -10.44
CA GLY A 473 -0.85 16.83 -10.56
C GLY A 473 -1.93 15.84 -10.97
N GLY A 474 -1.57 14.82 -11.76
CA GLY A 474 -2.45 13.77 -12.24
C GLY A 474 -1.65 12.60 -12.80
N PHE A 475 -2.29 11.48 -13.14
CA PHE A 475 -1.62 10.25 -13.59
C PHE A 475 -2.28 9.67 -14.85
N LEU A 476 -1.51 9.48 -15.92
CA LEU A 476 -1.97 8.71 -17.07
C LEU A 476 -1.75 7.22 -16.79
N SER A 477 -2.83 6.45 -16.72
CA SER A 477 -2.79 5.07 -16.26
C SER A 477 -3.58 4.13 -17.16
N HIS A 478 -3.03 2.94 -17.39
CA HIS A 478 -3.75 1.83 -18.01
C HIS A 478 -4.76 1.15 -17.06
N MET A 479 -4.92 1.64 -15.83
CA MET A 479 -5.89 1.13 -14.86
C MET A 479 -5.62 -0.30 -14.36
N GLY A 480 -4.35 -0.72 -14.32
CA GLY A 480 -3.95 -1.90 -13.56
C GLY A 480 -4.11 -1.67 -12.05
N TRP A 481 -4.60 -2.67 -11.32
CA TRP A 481 -5.10 -2.47 -9.96
C TRP A 481 -4.08 -1.89 -8.97
N ASN A 482 -2.83 -2.37 -8.98
CA ASN A 482 -1.78 -1.82 -8.12
C ASN A 482 -1.55 -0.33 -8.38
N SER A 483 -1.51 0.07 -9.66
CA SER A 483 -1.28 1.47 -10.05
C SER A 483 -2.48 2.35 -9.69
N THR A 484 -3.71 1.81 -9.81
CA THR A 484 -4.92 2.48 -9.33
C THR A 484 -4.85 2.72 -7.82
N LEU A 485 -4.50 1.70 -7.03
CA LEU A 485 -4.35 1.86 -5.59
C LEU A 485 -3.22 2.83 -5.20
N ASP A 486 -2.08 2.80 -5.90
CA ASP A 486 -0.99 3.75 -5.67
C ASP A 486 -1.46 5.19 -5.91
N SER A 487 -2.26 5.42 -6.97
CA SER A 487 -2.84 6.72 -7.27
C SER A 487 -3.83 7.18 -6.20
N ILE A 488 -4.68 6.25 -5.71
CA ILE A 488 -5.61 6.51 -4.60
C ILE A 488 -4.83 6.87 -3.33
N CYS A 489 -3.79 6.11 -2.98
CA CYS A 489 -2.95 6.39 -1.81
C CYS A 489 -2.13 7.69 -1.97
N GLY A 490 -1.80 8.08 -3.20
CA GLY A 490 -1.14 9.36 -3.50
C GLY A 490 -2.10 10.56 -3.47
N GLY A 491 -3.41 10.32 -3.55
CA GLY A 491 -4.40 11.39 -3.75
C GLY A 491 -4.27 12.03 -5.13
N VAL A 492 -4.02 11.21 -6.16
CA VAL A 492 -3.75 11.65 -7.53
C VAL A 492 -4.91 11.23 -8.45
N PRO A 493 -5.56 12.16 -9.16
CA PRO A 493 -6.59 11.84 -10.15
C PRO A 493 -5.97 11.27 -11.42
N MET A 494 -6.74 10.47 -12.17
CA MET A 494 -6.24 9.69 -13.30
C MET A 494 -6.88 10.09 -14.63
N ILE A 495 -6.07 10.08 -15.70
CA ILE A 495 -6.56 9.86 -17.06
C ILE A 495 -6.42 8.36 -17.33
N CYS A 496 -7.51 7.73 -17.72
CA CYS A 496 -7.64 6.28 -17.83
C CYS A 496 -7.51 5.85 -19.29
N TRP A 497 -6.60 4.91 -19.58
CA TRP A 497 -6.41 4.36 -20.92
C TRP A 497 -6.25 2.83 -20.88
N PRO A 498 -7.35 2.08 -20.63
CA PRO A 498 -7.30 0.65 -20.40
C PRO A 498 -7.03 -0.16 -21.68
N PHE A 499 -6.23 -1.22 -21.58
CA PHE A 499 -5.86 -2.07 -22.72
C PHE A 499 -6.49 -3.47 -22.68
N PHE A 500 -6.44 -4.18 -21.55
CA PHE A 500 -6.89 -5.57 -21.45
C PHE A 500 -7.30 -6.00 -20.03
N ALA A 501 -7.80 -7.22 -19.88
CA ALA A 501 -8.21 -7.81 -18.61
C ALA A 501 -9.25 -6.93 -17.89
N GLU A 502 -9.17 -6.78 -16.58
CA GLU A 502 -10.11 -5.98 -15.77
C GLU A 502 -9.88 -4.47 -15.85
N GLN A 503 -8.90 -4.01 -16.64
CA GLN A 503 -8.57 -2.59 -16.73
C GLN A 503 -9.76 -1.75 -17.19
N GLN A 504 -10.61 -2.27 -18.08
CA GLN A 504 -11.83 -1.59 -18.50
C GLN A 504 -12.85 -1.46 -17.36
N THR A 505 -12.93 -2.46 -16.48
CA THR A 505 -13.79 -2.43 -15.30
C THR A 505 -13.29 -1.38 -14.32
N ASN A 506 -11.98 -1.37 -14.06
CA ASN A 506 -11.34 -0.35 -13.21
C ASN A 506 -11.52 1.05 -13.77
N CYS A 507 -11.38 1.24 -15.08
CA CYS A 507 -11.62 2.50 -15.78
C CYS A 507 -13.06 2.99 -15.56
N TRP A 508 -14.03 2.10 -15.78
CA TRP A 508 -15.44 2.44 -15.60
C TRP A 508 -15.75 2.85 -14.15
N PHE A 509 -15.26 2.11 -13.16
CA PHE A 509 -15.42 2.46 -11.75
C PHE A 509 -14.73 3.80 -11.41
N ALA A 510 -13.52 4.03 -11.92
CA ALA A 510 -12.81 5.30 -11.69
C ALA A 510 -13.58 6.51 -12.25
N CYS A 511 -14.20 6.36 -13.41
CA CYS A 511 -14.93 7.43 -14.08
C CYS A 511 -16.35 7.66 -13.52
N ASN A 512 -17.04 6.61 -13.08
CA ASN A 512 -18.48 6.67 -12.78
C ASN A 512 -18.82 6.52 -11.29
N GLU A 513 -18.00 5.82 -10.51
CA GLU A 513 -18.29 5.51 -9.10
C GLU A 513 -17.32 6.21 -8.15
N TRP A 514 -16.02 6.12 -8.42
CA TRP A 514 -15.00 6.70 -7.53
C TRP A 514 -14.76 8.18 -7.76
N GLY A 515 -15.13 8.72 -8.93
CA GLY A 515 -15.00 10.14 -9.26
C GLY A 515 -13.56 10.63 -9.41
N VAL A 516 -12.65 9.74 -9.79
CA VAL A 516 -11.20 10.03 -9.89
C VAL A 516 -10.61 9.75 -11.27
N GLY A 517 -11.42 9.34 -12.26
CA GLY A 517 -10.98 9.00 -13.61
C GLY A 517 -11.61 9.86 -14.73
N MET A 518 -10.84 10.07 -15.81
CA MET A 518 -11.34 10.47 -17.13
C MET A 518 -10.78 9.54 -18.20
N GLU A 519 -11.66 8.85 -18.92
CA GLU A 519 -11.27 7.90 -19.96
C GLU A 519 -10.83 8.58 -21.26
N ILE A 520 -9.73 8.08 -21.85
CA ILE A 520 -9.34 8.39 -23.23
C ILE A 520 -10.17 7.53 -24.18
N ASP A 521 -10.69 8.15 -25.26
CA ASP A 521 -11.39 7.44 -26.32
C ASP A 521 -10.46 6.40 -27.02
N ASN A 522 -11.06 5.35 -27.58
CA ASN A 522 -10.33 4.35 -28.36
C ASN A 522 -9.71 4.95 -29.65
N ASP A 523 -10.32 5.99 -30.22
CA ASP A 523 -9.76 6.74 -31.35
C ASP A 523 -8.88 7.91 -30.82
N VAL A 524 -7.66 7.55 -30.39
CA VAL A 524 -6.74 8.48 -29.71
C VAL A 524 -6.26 9.57 -30.66
N LYS A 525 -6.71 10.81 -30.40
CA LYS A 525 -6.30 12.01 -31.13
C LYS A 525 -5.57 12.97 -30.21
N ARG A 526 -4.53 13.62 -30.75
CA ARG A 526 -3.71 14.61 -30.04
C ARG A 526 -4.57 15.66 -29.32
N ASP A 527 -5.53 16.24 -30.02
CA ASP A 527 -6.35 17.35 -29.49
C ASP A 527 -7.25 16.89 -28.33
N GLU A 528 -7.74 15.65 -28.37
CA GLU A 528 -8.54 15.08 -27.27
C GLU A 528 -7.67 14.78 -26.05
N VAL A 529 -6.47 14.22 -26.25
CA VAL A 529 -5.50 14.00 -25.16
C VAL A 529 -5.09 15.34 -24.53
N GLU A 530 -4.78 16.36 -25.35
CA GLU A 530 -4.44 17.70 -24.85
C GLU A 530 -5.58 18.27 -24.01
N LYS A 531 -6.83 18.15 -24.48
CA LYS A 531 -8.02 18.63 -23.76
C LYS A 531 -8.20 17.92 -22.43
N LEU A 532 -8.03 16.59 -22.38
CA LEU A 532 -8.11 15.81 -21.14
C LEU A 532 -7.04 16.24 -20.13
N VAL A 533 -5.79 16.40 -20.59
CA VAL A 533 -4.69 16.88 -19.73
C VAL A 533 -4.96 18.28 -19.20
N ARG A 534 -5.43 19.20 -20.04
CA ARG A 534 -5.81 20.56 -19.60
C ARG A 534 -6.96 20.54 -18.59
N GLU A 535 -7.98 19.72 -18.81
CA GLU A 535 -9.11 19.60 -17.87
C GLU A 535 -8.69 18.96 -16.54
N LEU A 536 -7.76 18.01 -16.56
CA LEU A 536 -7.22 17.37 -15.37
C LEU A 536 -6.39 18.36 -14.53
N MET A 537 -5.52 19.14 -15.18
CA MET A 537 -4.55 20.00 -14.49
C MET A 537 -5.17 21.34 -14.05
N ASP A 538 -5.91 22.00 -14.94
CA ASP A 538 -6.40 23.38 -14.73
C ASP A 538 -7.93 23.46 -14.63
N GLY A 539 -8.62 22.46 -15.18
CA GLY A 539 -10.07 22.42 -15.33
C GLY A 539 -10.85 22.27 -14.03
N LYS A 540 -12.16 22.50 -14.12
CA LYS A 540 -13.06 22.39 -12.97
C LYS A 540 -13.20 20.93 -12.56
N LYS A 541 -13.36 20.03 -13.52
CA LYS A 541 -13.50 18.60 -13.27
C LYS A 541 -12.22 18.02 -12.66
N GLY A 542 -11.04 18.43 -13.14
CA GLY A 542 -9.77 18.04 -12.54
C GLY A 542 -9.64 18.40 -11.06
N LYS A 543 -10.07 19.60 -10.67
CA LYS A 543 -10.09 20.03 -9.26
C LYS A 543 -11.07 19.22 -8.41
N GLU A 544 -12.25 18.92 -8.94
CA GLU A 544 -13.24 18.05 -8.29
C GLU A 544 -12.67 16.63 -8.08
N MET A 545 -12.06 16.05 -9.11
CA MET A 545 -11.41 14.74 -9.04
C MET A 545 -10.23 14.73 -8.06
N LYS A 546 -9.43 15.80 -7.99
CA LYS A 546 -8.34 15.93 -7.03
C LYS A 546 -8.86 15.94 -5.59
N SER A 547 -9.95 16.67 -5.32
CA SER A 547 -10.61 16.63 -4.02
C SER A 547 -11.08 15.22 -3.67
N GLN A 548 -11.73 14.55 -4.61
CA GLN A 548 -12.21 13.19 -4.43
C GLN A 548 -11.07 12.18 -4.21
N ALA A 549 -9.95 12.32 -4.92
CA ALA A 549 -8.77 11.48 -4.75
C ALA A 549 -8.14 11.69 -3.36
N MET A 550 -8.10 12.93 -2.86
CA MET A 550 -7.64 13.22 -1.49
C MET A 550 -8.56 12.61 -0.43
N ASP A 551 -9.88 12.65 -0.63
CA ASP A 551 -10.83 12.01 0.28
C ASP A 551 -10.62 10.48 0.32
N TRP A 552 -10.37 9.87 -0.84
CA TRP A 552 -10.07 8.43 -0.90
C TRP A 552 -8.73 8.09 -0.25
N ARG A 553 -7.71 8.94 -0.42
CA ARG A 553 -6.44 8.80 0.29
C ARG A 553 -6.65 8.79 1.80
N THR A 554 -7.39 9.75 2.35
CA THR A 554 -7.67 9.81 3.80
C THR A 554 -8.40 8.55 4.27
N LYS A 555 -9.40 8.06 3.53
CA LYS A 555 -10.09 6.81 3.87
C LYS A 555 -9.17 5.58 3.81
N ALA A 556 -8.22 5.55 2.89
CA ALA A 556 -7.23 4.47 2.80
C ALA A 556 -6.26 4.50 4.00
N GLU A 557 -5.83 5.69 4.43
CA GLU A 557 -5.04 5.88 5.66
C GLU A 557 -5.86 5.44 6.89
N GLU A 558 -7.10 5.89 7.04
CA GLU A 558 -8.02 5.48 8.12
C GLU A 558 -8.29 3.97 8.15
N ALA A 559 -8.36 3.32 7.00
CA ALA A 559 -8.56 1.88 6.91
C ALA A 559 -7.35 1.08 7.43
N THR A 560 -6.14 1.65 7.37
CA THR A 560 -4.89 0.93 7.62
C THR A 560 -4.22 1.27 8.94
N ILE A 561 -4.59 2.35 9.62
CA ILE A 561 -4.13 2.63 11.00
C ILE A 561 -4.59 1.55 11.99
N PRO A 562 -3.95 1.41 13.18
CA PRO A 562 -4.40 0.51 14.23
C PRO A 562 -5.89 0.67 14.55
N GLY A 563 -6.63 -0.44 14.44
CA GLY A 563 -8.08 -0.46 14.63
C GLY A 563 -8.90 -0.05 13.40
N GLY A 564 -8.29 0.33 12.28
CA GLY A 564 -8.95 0.54 10.98
C GLY A 564 -9.48 -0.77 10.35
N SER A 565 -10.33 -0.68 9.32
CA SER A 565 -10.98 -1.87 8.72
C SER A 565 -9.97 -2.89 8.18
N SER A 566 -8.97 -2.44 7.43
CA SER A 566 -7.96 -3.30 6.82
C SER A 566 -6.97 -3.83 7.85
N HIS A 567 -6.63 -3.02 8.87
CA HIS A 567 -5.83 -3.48 10.01
C HIS A 567 -6.53 -4.62 10.76
N ARG A 568 -7.82 -4.45 11.11
CA ARG A 568 -8.59 -5.50 11.79
C ARG A 568 -8.73 -6.76 10.95
N ASN A 569 -8.96 -6.62 9.65
CA ASN A 569 -9.02 -7.78 8.74
C ASN A 569 -7.67 -8.48 8.62
N SER A 570 -6.56 -7.74 8.68
CA SER A 570 -5.21 -8.31 8.74
C SER A 570 -4.99 -9.11 10.03
N ASP A 571 -5.37 -8.56 11.18
CA ASP A 571 -5.29 -9.27 12.47
C ASP A 571 -6.13 -10.55 12.45
N GLN A 572 -7.36 -10.48 11.93
CA GLN A 572 -8.24 -11.64 11.79
C GLN A 572 -7.69 -12.69 10.83
N LEU A 573 -7.05 -12.27 9.73
CA LEU A 573 -6.37 -13.18 8.81
C LEU A 573 -5.19 -13.89 9.51
N VAL A 574 -4.36 -13.15 10.25
CA VAL A 574 -3.25 -13.70 11.01
C VAL A 574 -3.75 -14.74 12.03
N GLU A 575 -4.79 -14.39 12.80
CA GLU A 575 -5.43 -15.33 13.72
C GLU A 575 -5.99 -16.56 13.00
N PHE A 576 -6.63 -16.37 11.84
CA PHE A 576 -7.17 -17.46 11.04
C PHE A 576 -6.08 -18.43 10.59
N LEU A 577 -4.95 -17.91 10.09
CA LEU A 577 -3.81 -18.69 9.62
C LEU A 577 -3.04 -19.40 10.74
N GLN A 578 -3.18 -18.95 12.00
CA GLN A 578 -2.55 -19.56 13.18
C GLN A 578 -3.40 -20.64 13.85
N ARG A 579 -4.68 -20.78 13.47
CA ARG A 579 -5.56 -21.82 14.03
C ARG A 579 -5.13 -23.19 13.50
N LYS A 580 -4.82 -24.10 14.43
CA LYS A 580 -4.48 -25.52 14.17
C LYS A 580 -5.71 -26.35 13.90
#